data_AF-A0A6G0UBR6-F1
#
_entry.id   AF-A0A6G0UBR6-F1
#
_cell.length_a   1.000
_cell.length_b   1.000
_cell.length_c   1.000
_cell.angle_alpha   90.00
_cell.angle_beta   90.00
_cell.angle_gamma   90.00
#
_symmetry.space_group_name_H-M   'P 1'
#
loop_
_entity.id
_entity.type
_entity.pdbx_description
1 polymer ?
#
loop_
_entity_poly.entity_id
_entity_poly.type
_entity_poly.pdbx_seq_one_letter_code
_entity_poly.pdbx_strand_id
1 'polypeptide(L)'
;MVLYAVHKSTNGPLKYCSFTALRILISTILFIDVTILLGYGIYENYYGINSDGSYIPGNGILLLAIGLVFVLTMISRKRGLVTSGVLFNFWLLLAVCGFPEFRYKLSSYMNMEEENEKDFDLLRFYLFMVYYPLVLVQLFTSCFADTPRYSMMDKKTCPELFTSFLSQITFNWFTELAIKGYKKPLEPEDLWDLNERDIS
;
A
#
# COMPACT_ATOMS: atom_id res chain seq x y z
N MET A 1 3.22 16.70 9.66
CA MET A 1 3.06 15.78 10.80
C MET A 1 3.85 14.47 10.62
N VAL A 2 3.74 13.78 9.46
CA VAL A 2 4.50 12.54 9.17
C VAL A 2 6.04 12.73 9.24
N LEU A 3 6.58 13.79 8.64
CA LEU A 3 8.02 14.09 8.66
C LEU A 3 8.58 14.39 10.06
N TYR A 4 7.76 15.01 10.93
CA TYR A 4 8.14 15.31 12.32
C TYR A 4 8.17 14.04 13.18
N ALA A 5 7.16 13.18 13.04
CA ALA A 5 7.13 11.87 13.69
C ALA A 5 8.27 10.95 13.19
N VAL A 6 8.62 11.07 11.91
CA VAL A 6 9.79 10.41 11.32
C VAL A 6 11.06 10.87 12.05
N HIS A 7 11.32 12.17 12.18
CA HIS A 7 12.55 12.68 12.82
C HIS A 7 12.67 12.32 14.31
N LYS A 8 11.56 12.23 15.05
CA LYS A 8 11.54 11.95 16.50
C LYS A 8 11.61 10.45 16.87
N SER A 9 11.35 9.54 15.93
CA SER A 9 11.21 8.11 16.22
C SER A 9 12.55 7.38 16.43
N THR A 10 12.86 7.07 17.69
CA THR A 10 13.97 6.20 18.18
C THR A 10 13.52 4.74 18.41
N ASN A 11 12.47 4.28 17.73
CA ASN A 11 11.98 2.92 17.91
C ASN A 11 12.88 1.88 17.23
N GLY A 12 13.11 0.75 17.91
CA GLY A 12 13.85 -0.40 17.37
C GLY A 12 13.11 -1.10 16.21
N PRO A 13 13.82 -1.93 15.42
CA PRO A 13 13.25 -2.55 14.21
C PRO A 13 12.09 -3.49 14.54
N LEU A 14 11.06 -3.50 13.68
CA LEU A 14 9.93 -4.43 13.74
C LEU A 14 10.43 -5.88 13.70
N LYS A 15 9.85 -6.74 14.55
CA LYS A 15 10.14 -8.19 14.56
C LYS A 15 9.77 -8.77 13.19
N TYR A 16 10.56 -9.73 12.71
CA TYR A 16 10.29 -10.48 11.46
C TYR A 16 8.84 -10.98 11.45
N CYS A 17 7.98 -10.32 10.68
CA CYS A 17 6.59 -10.70 10.51
C CYS A 17 6.22 -10.61 9.03
N SER A 18 5.44 -11.60 8.58
CA SER A 18 5.21 -11.93 7.18
C SER A 18 4.62 -10.77 6.37
N PHE A 19 3.69 -9.98 6.93
CA PHE A 19 2.95 -8.97 6.18
C PHE A 19 3.80 -7.78 5.70
N THR A 20 4.66 -7.21 6.55
CA THR A 20 5.60 -6.16 6.11
C THR A 20 6.60 -6.69 5.09
N ALA A 21 7.08 -7.93 5.27
CA ALA A 21 7.99 -8.57 4.32
C ALA A 21 7.30 -8.82 2.96
N LEU A 22 6.06 -9.30 2.99
CA LEU A 22 5.22 -9.54 1.81
C LEU A 22 4.94 -8.23 1.07
N ARG A 23 4.59 -7.14 1.79
CA ARG A 23 4.42 -5.81 1.19
C ARG A 23 5.67 -5.33 0.47
N ILE A 24 6.85 -5.56 1.07
CA ILE A 24 8.13 -5.23 0.44
C ILE A 24 8.35 -6.09 -0.81
N LEU A 25 8.12 -7.41 -0.73
CA LEU A 25 8.27 -8.30 -1.88
C LEU A 25 7.35 -7.90 -3.04
N ILE A 26 6.06 -7.66 -2.77
CA ILE A 26 5.12 -7.18 -3.79
C ILE A 26 5.55 -5.82 -4.35
N SER A 27 6.01 -4.90 -3.49
CA SER A 27 6.48 -3.59 -3.95
C SER A 27 7.73 -3.70 -4.82
N THR A 28 8.65 -4.63 -4.54
CA THR A 28 9.80 -4.90 -5.42
C THR A 28 9.38 -5.47 -6.76
N ILE A 29 8.40 -6.38 -6.79
CA ILE A 29 7.88 -6.96 -8.03
C ILE A 29 7.22 -5.86 -8.87
N LEU A 30 6.38 -5.02 -8.26
CA LEU A 30 5.75 -3.88 -8.93
C LEU A 30 6.77 -2.88 -9.48
N PHE A 31 7.85 -2.60 -8.73
CA PHE A 31 8.91 -1.71 -9.19
C PHE A 31 9.62 -2.29 -10.42
N ILE A 32 9.90 -3.58 -10.43
CA ILE A 32 10.50 -4.28 -11.58
C ILE A 32 9.56 -4.24 -12.78
N ASP A 33 8.29 -4.57 -12.58
CA ASP A 33 7.26 -4.56 -13.64
C ASP A 33 7.15 -3.20 -14.33
N VAL A 34 7.04 -2.12 -13.55
CA VAL A 34 6.97 -0.75 -14.07
C VAL A 34 8.29 -0.32 -14.75
N THR A 35 9.43 -0.80 -14.25
CA THR A 35 10.73 -0.54 -14.89
C THR A 35 10.82 -1.22 -16.26
N ILE A 36 10.32 -2.45 -16.37
CA ILE A 36 10.24 -3.18 -17.65
C ILE A 36 9.32 -2.41 -18.61
N LEU A 37 8.15 -1.97 -18.15
CA LEU A 37 7.20 -1.20 -18.96
C LEU A 37 7.80 0.13 -19.48
N LEU A 38 8.56 0.83 -18.64
CA LEU A 38 9.25 2.06 -19.05
C LEU A 38 10.38 1.78 -20.04
N GLY A 39 11.21 0.77 -19.76
CA GLY A 39 12.29 0.35 -20.66
C GLY A 39 11.77 -0.06 -22.03
N TYR A 40 10.63 -0.76 -22.05
CA TYR A 40 9.94 -1.16 -23.27
C TYR A 40 9.41 0.06 -24.06
N GLY A 41 8.81 1.06 -23.39
CA GLY A 41 8.39 2.31 -24.03
C GLY A 41 9.56 3.13 -24.60
N ILE A 42 10.72 3.13 -23.94
CA ILE A 42 11.93 3.79 -24.45
C ILE A 42 12.48 3.04 -25.67
N TYR A 43 12.49 1.70 -25.62
CA TYR A 43 12.93 0.85 -26.73
C TYR A 43 12.12 1.12 -28.00
N GLU A 44 10.79 1.18 -27.90
CA GLU A 44 9.94 1.45 -29.05
C GLU A 44 10.14 2.85 -29.64
N ASN A 45 10.36 3.85 -28.78
CA ASN A 45 10.67 5.21 -29.21
C ASN A 45 12.03 5.29 -29.91
N TYR A 46 13.01 4.49 -29.46
CA TYR A 46 14.33 4.43 -30.07
C TYR A 46 14.31 3.79 -31.47
N TYR A 47 13.52 2.72 -31.66
CA TYR A 47 13.35 2.05 -32.97
C TYR A 47 12.33 2.72 -33.89
N GLY A 48 11.66 3.80 -33.44
CA GLY A 48 10.68 4.53 -34.24
C GLY A 48 9.39 3.75 -34.53
N ILE A 49 9.11 2.68 -33.78
CA ILE A 49 7.92 1.82 -33.94
C ILE A 49 6.66 2.58 -33.48
N ASN A 50 6.78 3.38 -32.41
CA ASN A 50 5.71 4.20 -31.86
C ASN A 50 6.13 5.67 -31.83
N SER A 51 5.71 6.47 -32.82
CA SER A 51 6.06 7.89 -32.94
C SER A 51 5.36 8.83 -31.95
N ASP A 52 4.28 8.39 -31.30
CA ASP A 52 3.47 9.28 -30.46
C ASP A 52 4.05 9.50 -29.05
N GLY A 53 4.97 8.65 -28.58
CA GLY A 53 5.67 8.80 -27.29
C GLY A 53 4.77 8.89 -26.04
N SER A 54 3.46 8.71 -26.18
CA SER A 54 2.44 9.04 -25.19
C SER A 54 2.55 8.24 -23.89
N TYR A 55 3.12 7.04 -23.96
CA TYR A 55 3.28 6.11 -22.84
C TYR A 55 4.47 6.44 -21.92
N ILE A 56 5.49 7.15 -22.42
CA ILE A 56 6.70 7.49 -21.67
C ILE A 56 6.39 8.37 -20.44
N PRO A 57 5.67 9.51 -20.56
CA PRO A 57 5.39 10.36 -19.40
C PRO A 57 4.51 9.65 -18.36
N GLY A 58 3.51 8.87 -18.79
CA GLY A 58 2.64 8.11 -17.90
C GLY A 58 3.40 7.05 -17.10
N ASN A 59 4.21 6.23 -17.79
CA ASN A 59 5.02 5.19 -17.16
C ASN A 59 6.10 5.79 -16.24
N GLY A 60 6.66 6.95 -16.60
CA GLY A 60 7.62 7.68 -15.78
C GLY A 60 7.03 8.17 -14.46
N ILE A 61 5.83 8.79 -14.51
CA ILE A 61 5.11 9.22 -13.31
C ILE A 61 4.78 8.00 -12.43
N LEU A 62 4.35 6.90 -13.04
CA LEU A 62 4.03 5.67 -12.31
C LEU A 62 5.27 5.10 -11.59
N LEU A 63 6.43 5.08 -12.26
CA LEU A 63 7.69 4.63 -11.66
C LEU A 63 8.08 5.48 -10.45
N LEU A 64 7.95 6.82 -10.57
CA LEU A 64 8.20 7.73 -9.46
C LEU A 64 7.24 7.48 -8.29
N ALA A 65 5.96 7.30 -8.56
CA ALA A 65 4.95 7.02 -7.54
C ALA A 65 5.22 5.71 -6.79
N ILE A 66 5.47 4.61 -7.53
CA ILE A 66 5.81 3.30 -6.94
C ILE A 66 7.15 3.35 -6.19
N GLY A 67 8.14 4.08 -6.71
CA GLY A 67 9.43 4.30 -6.06
C GLY A 67 9.31 5.03 -4.72
N LEU A 68 8.50 6.10 -4.67
CA LEU A 68 8.22 6.82 -3.42
C LEU A 68 7.57 5.90 -2.38
N VAL A 69 6.61 5.08 -2.80
CA VAL A 69 5.92 4.14 -1.91
C VAL A 69 6.83 3.00 -1.43
N PHE A 70 7.73 2.53 -2.30
CA PHE A 70 8.76 1.58 -1.92
C PHE A 70 9.69 2.15 -0.82
N VAL A 71 10.15 3.40 -0.99
CA VAL A 71 10.97 4.10 0.01
C VAL A 71 10.19 4.32 1.31
N LEU A 72 8.92 4.74 1.23
CA LEU A 72 8.07 4.92 2.40
C LEU A 72 7.87 3.60 3.15
N THR A 73 7.66 2.49 2.45
CA THR A 73 7.52 1.16 3.05
C THR A 73 8.81 0.73 3.76
N MET A 74 9.98 1.01 3.16
CA MET A 74 11.28 0.75 3.77
C MET A 74 11.55 1.60 5.02
N ILE A 75 11.20 2.89 4.98
CA ILE A 75 11.33 3.80 6.14
C ILE A 75 10.40 3.34 7.27
N SER A 76 9.16 3.01 6.91
CA SER A 76 8.14 2.54 7.87
C SER A 76 8.60 1.26 8.57
N ARG A 77 9.24 0.34 7.83
CA ARG A 77 9.89 -0.84 8.41
C ARG A 77 11.05 -0.49 9.35
N LYS A 78 11.95 0.41 8.93
CA LYS A 78 13.14 0.77 9.73
C LYS A 78 12.78 1.51 11.02
N ARG A 79 11.71 2.32 11.01
CA ARG A 79 11.32 3.16 12.15
C ARG A 79 10.14 2.60 12.96
N GLY A 80 9.58 1.45 12.57
CA GLY A 80 8.43 0.85 13.24
C GLY A 80 7.19 1.75 13.26
N LEU A 81 7.08 2.66 12.29
CA LEU A 81 5.98 3.62 12.21
C LEU A 81 4.77 2.95 11.58
N VAL A 82 3.62 3.05 12.26
CA VAL A 82 2.33 2.64 11.74
C VAL A 82 1.83 3.71 10.77
N THR A 83 2.34 3.69 9.53
CA THR A 83 1.91 4.58 8.42
C THR A 83 0.86 3.93 7.52
N SER A 84 0.10 2.98 8.07
CA SER A 84 -0.88 2.16 7.34
C SER A 84 -1.92 3.00 6.60
N GLY A 85 -2.32 4.16 7.13
CA GLY A 85 -3.29 5.04 6.50
C GLY A 85 -2.82 5.68 5.19
N VAL A 86 -1.59 6.20 5.13
CA VAL A 86 -1.08 6.84 3.91
C VAL A 86 -0.91 5.82 2.79
N LEU A 87 -0.36 4.65 3.13
CA LEU A 87 -0.21 3.53 2.18
C LEU A 87 -1.57 3.03 1.70
N PHE A 88 -2.52 2.80 2.62
CA PHE A 88 -3.87 2.37 2.27
C PHE A 88 -4.56 3.35 1.31
N ASN A 89 -4.54 4.65 1.60
CA ASN A 89 -5.14 5.65 0.72
C ASN A 89 -4.49 5.69 -0.66
N PHE A 90 -3.16 5.55 -0.73
CA PHE A 90 -2.44 5.48 -1.99
C PHE A 90 -2.88 4.27 -2.84
N TRP A 91 -2.86 3.07 -2.26
CA TRP A 91 -3.23 1.86 -2.98
C TRP A 91 -4.72 1.83 -3.35
N LEU A 92 -5.58 2.41 -2.51
CA LEU A 92 -7.01 2.54 -2.79
C LEU A 92 -7.25 3.47 -3.99
N LEU A 93 -6.58 4.62 -4.02
CA LEU A 93 -6.70 5.56 -5.13
C LEU A 93 -6.18 4.92 -6.43
N LEU A 94 -5.04 4.22 -6.38
CA LEU A 94 -4.47 3.52 -7.53
C LEU A 94 -5.40 2.40 -8.05
N ALA A 95 -6.03 1.64 -7.14
CA ALA A 95 -6.98 0.59 -7.50
C ALA A 95 -8.26 1.15 -8.15
N VAL A 96 -8.79 2.26 -7.62
CA VAL A 96 -9.98 2.94 -8.17
C VAL A 96 -9.68 3.60 -9.50
N CYS A 97 -8.55 4.32 -9.61
CA CYS A 97 -8.12 4.97 -10.86
C CYS A 97 -7.72 3.97 -11.94
N GLY A 98 -7.18 2.80 -11.57
CA GLY A 98 -6.80 1.74 -12.50
C GLY A 98 -7.97 0.88 -13.00
N PHE A 99 -9.14 0.92 -12.33
CA PHE A 99 -10.28 0.08 -12.69
C PHE A 99 -10.86 0.38 -14.10
N PRO A 100 -11.07 1.65 -14.51
CA PRO A 100 -11.51 1.96 -15.87
C PRO A 100 -10.53 1.48 -16.94
N GLU A 101 -9.22 1.62 -16.68
CA GLU A 101 -8.17 1.17 -17.60
C GLU A 101 -8.15 -0.35 -17.74
N PHE A 102 -8.31 -1.09 -16.63
CA PHE A 102 -8.44 -2.54 -16.64
C PHE A 102 -9.65 -3.00 -17.45
N ARG A 103 -10.81 -2.40 -17.21
CA ARG A 103 -12.03 -2.72 -17.97
C ARG A 103 -11.87 -2.42 -19.46
N TYR A 104 -11.22 -1.31 -19.80
CA TYR A 104 -10.95 -0.94 -21.19
C TYR A 104 -10.03 -1.95 -21.89
N LYS A 105 -8.87 -2.25 -21.28
CA LYS A 105 -7.89 -3.21 -21.84
C LYS A 105 -8.48 -4.62 -21.98
N LEU A 106 -9.26 -5.08 -20.99
CA LEU A 106 -9.93 -6.38 -21.04
C LEU A 106 -10.98 -6.44 -22.15
N SER A 107 -11.80 -5.39 -22.30
CA SER A 107 -12.79 -5.33 -23.39
C SER A 107 -12.14 -5.24 -24.76
N SER A 108 -11.01 -4.54 -24.87
CA SER A 108 -10.25 -4.44 -26.11
C SER A 108 -9.74 -5.82 -26.54
N TYR A 109 -9.14 -6.59 -25.62
CA TYR A 109 -8.67 -7.94 -25.90
C TYR A 109 -9.78 -8.91 -26.34
N MET A 110 -10.95 -8.85 -25.69
CA MET A 110 -12.09 -9.72 -26.05
C MET A 110 -12.69 -9.40 -27.43
N ASN A 111 -12.51 -8.18 -27.93
CA ASN A 111 -13.07 -7.71 -29.20
C ASN A 111 -12.03 -7.68 -30.34
N MET A 112 -10.79 -8.12 -30.10
CA MET A 112 -9.78 -8.22 -31.16
C MET A 112 -10.06 -9.47 -32.01
N GLU A 113 -10.64 -9.25 -33.19
CA GLU A 113 -10.64 -10.23 -34.28
C GLU A 113 -9.22 -10.39 -34.85
N GLU A 114 -8.90 -11.62 -35.24
CA GLU A 114 -7.59 -12.13 -35.67
C GLU A 114 -6.99 -11.33 -36.85
N GLU A 115 -6.30 -10.21 -36.60
CA GLU A 115 -5.39 -9.62 -37.60
C GLU A 115 -3.97 -9.41 -37.06
N ASN A 116 -3.02 -9.87 -37.88
CA ASN A 116 -1.61 -10.22 -37.64
C ASN A 116 -0.65 -9.07 -37.31
N GLU A 117 -1.05 -8.09 -36.52
CA GLU A 117 -0.11 -7.18 -35.85
C GLU A 117 -0.41 -7.24 -34.37
N LYS A 118 0.60 -7.51 -33.51
CA LYS A 118 0.73 -7.02 -32.10
C LYS A 118 1.41 -7.96 -31.09
N ASP A 119 2.51 -8.63 -31.43
CA ASP A 119 3.37 -9.20 -30.36
C ASP A 119 3.78 -8.13 -29.32
N PHE A 120 3.90 -6.88 -29.77
CA PHE A 120 4.29 -5.72 -28.98
C PHE A 120 3.20 -5.13 -28.05
N ASP A 121 1.92 -5.12 -28.45
CA ASP A 121 0.83 -4.71 -27.53
C ASP A 121 0.46 -5.82 -26.53
N LEU A 122 0.70 -7.09 -26.90
CA LEU A 122 0.46 -8.24 -26.02
C LEU A 122 1.34 -8.18 -24.76
N LEU A 123 2.63 -7.83 -24.89
CA LEU A 123 3.52 -7.70 -23.74
C LEU A 123 3.02 -6.64 -22.73
N ARG A 124 2.61 -5.47 -23.23
CA ARG A 124 2.04 -4.39 -22.39
C ARG A 124 0.76 -4.83 -21.70
N PHE A 125 -0.08 -5.60 -22.39
CA PHE A 125 -1.29 -6.18 -21.82
C PHE A 125 -0.96 -7.18 -20.70
N TYR A 126 -0.02 -8.10 -20.91
CA TYR A 126 0.38 -9.09 -19.90
C TYR A 126 0.99 -8.43 -18.65
N LEU A 127 1.89 -7.46 -18.81
CA LEU A 127 2.45 -6.72 -17.68
C LEU A 127 1.35 -6.02 -16.88
N PHE A 128 0.42 -5.34 -17.57
CA PHE A 128 -0.70 -4.68 -16.90
C PHE A 128 -1.62 -5.67 -16.17
N MET A 129 -1.86 -6.85 -16.75
CA MET A 129 -2.65 -7.93 -16.14
C MET A 129 -1.99 -8.53 -14.90
N VAL A 130 -0.66 -8.48 -14.77
CA VAL A 130 0.05 -8.87 -13.54
C VAL A 130 0.08 -7.71 -12.54
N TYR A 131 0.31 -6.49 -13.01
CA TYR A 131 0.37 -5.28 -12.22
C TYR A 131 -0.91 -5.00 -11.42
N TYR A 132 -2.08 -5.03 -12.07
CA TYR A 132 -3.33 -4.61 -11.43
C TYR A 132 -3.77 -5.53 -10.26
N PRO A 133 -3.73 -6.87 -10.39
CA PRO A 133 -3.96 -7.77 -9.26
C PRO A 133 -2.95 -7.57 -8.11
N LEU A 134 -1.67 -7.34 -8.42
CA LEU A 134 -0.66 -7.07 -7.38
C LEU A 134 -0.99 -5.79 -6.59
N VAL A 135 -1.51 -4.74 -7.25
CA VAL A 135 -2.03 -3.53 -6.59
C VAL A 135 -3.20 -3.87 -5.65
N LEU A 136 -4.13 -4.73 -6.07
CA LEU A 136 -5.25 -5.16 -5.22
C LEU A 136 -4.79 -5.98 -4.00
N VAL A 137 -3.82 -6.88 -4.18
CA VAL A 137 -3.22 -7.62 -3.06
C VAL A 137 -2.51 -6.65 -2.10
N GLN A 138 -1.85 -5.62 -2.63
CA GLN A 138 -1.20 -4.60 -1.82
C GLN A 138 -2.21 -3.73 -1.05
N LEU A 139 -3.36 -3.42 -1.64
CA LEU A 139 -4.48 -2.77 -0.96
C LEU A 139 -5.02 -3.66 0.17
N PHE A 140 -5.28 -4.93 -0.12
CA PHE A 140 -5.80 -5.88 0.86
C PHE A 140 -4.84 -6.07 2.03
N THR A 141 -3.55 -6.24 1.74
CA THR A 141 -2.53 -6.35 2.78
C THR A 141 -2.41 -5.06 3.57
N SER A 142 -2.62 -3.89 2.96
CA SER A 142 -2.64 -2.58 3.66
C SER A 142 -3.78 -2.42 4.66
N CYS A 143 -4.88 -3.18 4.52
CA CYS A 143 -5.98 -3.18 5.49
C CYS A 143 -5.59 -3.81 6.85
N PHE A 144 -4.68 -4.78 6.84
CA PHE A 144 -4.23 -5.46 8.05
C PHE A 144 -3.12 -4.67 8.75
N ALA A 145 -3.20 -4.54 10.07
CA ALA A 145 -2.21 -3.77 10.83
C ALA A 145 -0.90 -4.54 10.90
N ASP A 146 0.23 -3.85 10.75
CA ASP A 146 1.48 -4.35 11.30
C ASP A 146 1.48 -4.01 12.79
N THR A 147 1.32 -5.02 13.65
CA THR A 147 1.29 -4.81 15.11
C THR A 147 2.70 -4.41 15.60
N PRO A 148 2.89 -3.19 16.14
CA PRO A 148 4.22 -2.78 16.57
C PRO A 148 4.63 -3.51 17.85
N ARG A 149 5.91 -3.87 17.96
CA ARG A 149 6.47 -4.71 19.04
C ARG A 149 6.27 -4.11 20.45
N TYR A 150 6.17 -2.79 20.57
CA TYR A 150 5.98 -2.13 21.88
C TYR A 150 4.54 -2.23 22.40
N SER A 151 3.53 -2.43 21.54
CA SER A 151 2.14 -2.62 21.98
C SER A 151 1.93 -3.90 22.81
N MET A 152 2.87 -4.86 22.73
CA MET A 152 2.84 -6.09 23.51
C MET A 152 3.54 -5.95 24.87
N MET A 153 4.25 -4.86 25.14
CA MET A 153 5.00 -4.67 26.39
C MET A 153 4.17 -4.03 27.51
N ASP A 154 3.15 -3.24 27.18
CA ASP A 154 2.35 -2.55 28.19
C ASP A 154 0.84 -2.66 27.93
N LYS A 155 0.16 -3.48 28.73
CA LYS A 155 -1.29 -3.77 28.58
C LYS A 155 -2.18 -2.57 28.84
N LYS A 156 -1.69 -1.52 29.51
CA LYS A 156 -2.46 -0.31 29.80
C LYS A 156 -2.39 0.75 28.69
N THR A 157 -1.48 0.63 27.73
CA THR A 157 -1.39 1.62 26.64
C THR A 157 -2.62 1.59 25.72
N CYS A 158 -3.15 2.76 25.35
CA CYS A 158 -4.28 2.88 24.45
C CYS A 158 -3.92 2.31 23.06
N PRO A 159 -4.68 1.32 22.54
CA PRO A 159 -4.35 0.67 21.28
C PRO A 159 -4.66 1.55 20.07
N GLU A 160 -5.39 2.66 20.22
CA GLU A 160 -5.86 3.52 19.12
C GLU A 160 -4.75 3.84 18.10
N LEU A 161 -3.59 4.29 18.57
CA LEU A 161 -2.45 4.69 17.74
C LEU A 161 -1.71 3.51 17.09
N PHE A 162 -1.97 2.28 17.53
CA PHE A 162 -1.22 1.07 17.18
C PHE A 162 -2.05 0.06 16.38
N THR A 163 -3.34 0.35 16.19
CA THR A 163 -4.24 -0.49 15.39
C THR A 163 -4.12 -0.20 13.89
N SER A 164 -4.70 -1.06 13.04
CA SER A 164 -4.73 -0.77 11.60
C SER A 164 -5.53 0.50 11.35
N PHE A 165 -5.20 1.20 10.27
CA PHE A 165 -5.99 2.34 9.81
C PHE A 165 -7.49 1.99 9.66
N LEU A 166 -7.79 0.81 9.12
CA LEU A 166 -9.17 0.36 9.00
C LEU A 166 -9.82 0.17 10.38
N SER A 167 -9.13 -0.47 11.32
CA SER A 167 -9.60 -0.63 12.71
C SER A 167 -9.78 0.73 13.41
N GLN A 168 -8.94 1.72 13.09
CA GLN A 168 -9.05 3.07 13.61
C GLN A 168 -10.32 3.77 13.10
N ILE A 169 -10.64 3.63 11.80
CA ILE A 169 -11.88 4.18 11.21
C ILE A 169 -13.11 3.43 11.70
N THR A 170 -13.05 2.09 11.77
CA THR A 170 -14.20 1.27 12.18
C THR A 170 -14.35 1.16 13.69
N PHE A 171 -13.52 1.87 14.48
CA PHE A 171 -13.47 1.80 15.94
C PHE A 171 -13.40 0.35 16.48
N ASN A 172 -12.79 -0.56 15.70
CA ASN A 172 -12.74 -1.97 16.09
C ASN A 172 -11.88 -2.17 17.34
N TRP A 173 -10.88 -1.31 17.53
CA TRP A 173 -10.05 -1.26 18.74
C TRP A 173 -10.83 -0.97 20.03
N PHE A 174 -11.93 -0.23 19.93
CA PHE A 174 -12.80 0.11 21.06
C PHE A 174 -13.86 -0.96 21.32
N THR A 175 -14.12 -1.85 20.35
CA THR A 175 -15.22 -2.81 20.40
C THR A 175 -15.12 -3.76 21.59
N GLU A 176 -13.91 -4.22 21.95
CA GLU A 176 -13.73 -5.07 23.13
C GLU A 176 -14.07 -4.35 24.44
N LEU A 177 -13.67 -3.07 24.56
CA LEU A 177 -13.99 -2.25 25.74
C LEU A 177 -15.49 -1.97 25.83
N ALA A 178 -16.16 -1.70 24.69
CA ALA A 178 -17.60 -1.51 24.62
C ALA A 178 -18.37 -2.77 25.06
N ILE A 179 -17.97 -3.95 24.60
CA ILE A 179 -18.57 -5.23 25.00
C ILE A 179 -18.34 -5.49 26.50
N LYS A 180 -17.16 -5.15 27.02
CA LYS A 180 -16.84 -5.30 28.45
C LYS A 180 -17.72 -4.39 29.31
N GLY A 181 -17.92 -3.13 28.89
CA GLY A 181 -18.83 -2.19 29.54
C GLY A 181 -20.31 -2.58 29.47
N TYR A 182 -20.70 -3.33 28.44
CA TYR A 182 -22.03 -3.93 28.37
C TYR A 182 -22.21 -5.08 29.37
N LYS A 183 -21.17 -5.88 29.60
CA LYS A 183 -21.21 -7.04 30.52
C LYS A 183 -21.02 -6.67 31.99
N LYS A 184 -20.21 -5.66 32.31
CA LYS A 184 -19.96 -5.17 33.67
C LYS A 184 -19.75 -3.66 33.67
N PRO A 185 -20.09 -2.94 34.76
CA PRO A 185 -19.70 -1.54 34.92
C PRO A 185 -18.17 -1.43 34.82
N LEU A 186 -17.69 -0.48 34.01
CA LEU A 186 -16.25 -0.27 33.80
C LEU A 186 -15.62 0.36 35.04
N GLU A 187 -14.50 -0.20 35.47
CA GLU A 187 -13.67 0.34 36.54
C GLU A 187 -12.48 1.11 35.95
N PRO A 188 -11.85 2.05 36.69
CA PRO A 188 -10.67 2.78 36.21
C PRO A 188 -9.51 1.85 35.80
N GLU A 189 -9.45 0.66 36.39
CA GLU A 189 -8.48 -0.39 36.11
C GLU A 189 -8.68 -1.04 34.73
N ASP A 190 -9.91 -1.00 34.20
CA ASP A 190 -10.28 -1.59 32.92
C ASP A 190 -10.01 -0.64 31.74
N LEU A 191 -9.72 0.63 32.02
CA LEU A 191 -9.46 1.67 31.02
C LEU A 191 -7.99 1.68 30.61
N TRP A 192 -7.75 2.10 29.37
CA TRP A 192 -6.41 2.41 28.90
C TRP A 192 -5.95 3.77 29.41
N ASP A 193 -4.63 3.91 29.61
CA ASP A 193 -4.00 5.20 29.89
C ASP A 193 -4.09 6.10 28.64
N LEU A 194 -4.18 7.41 28.87
CA LEU A 194 -4.19 8.41 27.80
C LEU A 194 -2.87 8.39 27.01
N ASN A 195 -2.96 8.63 25.71
CA ASN A 195 -1.75 8.78 24.89
C ASN A 195 -0.97 10.02 25.31
N GLU A 196 0.35 10.01 25.15
CA GLU A 196 1.22 11.17 25.46
C GLU A 196 0.79 12.48 24.78
N ARG A 197 0.15 12.38 23.60
CA ARG A 197 -0.37 13.52 22.83
C ARG A 197 -1.64 14.14 23.39
N ASP A 198 -2.36 13.40 24.23
CA ASP A 198 -3.67 13.77 24.76
C ASP A 198 -3.59 14.13 26.26
N ILE A 199 -2.38 14.10 26.84
CA ILE A 199 -2.07 14.59 28.18
C ILE A 199 -1.71 16.08 28.07
N SER A 200 -2.52 16.94 28.69
CA SER A 200 -2.34 18.41 28.75
C SER A 200 -1.35 18.86 29.81
#